data_AF-A0A8J5QME1-F1
#
_entry.id   AF-A0A8J5QME1-F1
#
_cell.length_a   1.000
_cell.length_b   1.000
_cell.length_c   1.000
_cell.angle_alpha   90.00
_cell.angle_beta   90.00
_cell.angle_gamma   90.00
#
_symmetry.space_group_name_H-M   'P 1'
#
loop_
_entity.id
_entity.type
_entity.pdbx_description
1 polymer ?
#
loop_
_entity_poly.entity_id
_entity_poly.type
_entity_poly.pdbx_seq_one_letter_code
_entity_poly.pdbx_strand_id
1 'polypeptide(L)'
;MSEGGWNTIDSDAGVFTELVEKLGVQNIEFNDLYSIDSSSLHSLAPIHGVIFLFKYGKLDRQFAQQDNKPIHGTYDPNYIDNQIFFAQQTINNACATQAVLNVLFNSEGIDLGQELDNFKQFVTGFDSDMIGETISNSDLIRTIHNSFSAPSMLVDEDKPNRNPDEDDKNDGLFHFVGYVYKQGKIYELDGLKSYPIVHGDCGSQEEFIEKLPGIIQERIGKYGNDELRFSLLAVTNNKLEAAREIGDDEEIQRQMHKREVWHHENELRKHDYTGLIVQLLKNISKEKTDEEWEELLKKGRKQTQNLLAQRIAKSQK
;
A
#
# COMPACT_ATOMS: atom_id res chain seq x y z
N MET A 1 6.71 -5.25 -21.68
CA MET A 1 7.00 -5.55 -20.27
C MET A 1 8.51 -5.54 -20.13
N SER A 2 9.10 -4.61 -19.37
CA SER A 2 10.51 -4.76 -19.01
C SER A 2 10.59 -5.93 -18.02
N GLU A 3 11.25 -7.02 -18.41
CA GLU A 3 11.33 -8.28 -17.64
C GLU A 3 11.97 -8.13 -16.23
N GLY A 4 12.43 -6.92 -15.85
CA GLY A 4 13.04 -6.61 -14.55
C GLY A 4 12.36 -5.51 -13.71
N GLY A 5 11.21 -4.95 -14.13
CA GLY A 5 10.56 -3.83 -13.43
C GLY A 5 9.64 -4.24 -12.26
N TRP A 6 9.41 -3.31 -11.34
CA TRP A 6 8.35 -3.38 -10.31
C TRP A 6 7.17 -2.48 -10.72
N ASN A 7 5.96 -3.00 -10.57
CA ASN A 7 4.72 -2.34 -10.93
C ASN A 7 4.06 -1.69 -9.70
N THR A 8 3.05 -0.83 -9.89
CA THR A 8 2.24 -0.36 -8.77
C THR A 8 1.17 -1.38 -8.40
N ILE A 9 0.82 -1.45 -7.12
CA ILE A 9 -0.31 -2.23 -6.62
C ILE A 9 -1.29 -1.33 -5.86
N ASP A 10 -2.57 -1.69 -5.90
CA ASP A 10 -3.64 -0.94 -5.24
C ASP A 10 -3.62 -1.16 -3.72
N SER A 11 -3.96 -0.12 -2.97
CA SER A 11 -4.13 -0.18 -1.51
C SER A 11 -5.47 -0.82 -1.17
N ASP A 12 -5.47 -2.14 -1.03
CA ASP A 12 -6.67 -2.93 -0.81
C ASP A 12 -6.36 -4.11 0.13
N ALA A 13 -7.21 -4.31 1.13
CA ALA A 13 -7.04 -5.36 2.13
C ALA A 13 -7.00 -6.77 1.50
N GLY A 14 -7.82 -7.04 0.48
CA GLY A 14 -7.84 -8.32 -0.23
C GLY A 14 -6.57 -8.56 -1.06
N VAL A 15 -6.06 -7.52 -1.72
CA VAL A 15 -4.77 -7.57 -2.43
C VAL A 15 -3.62 -7.90 -1.47
N PHE A 16 -3.52 -7.17 -0.35
CA PHE A 16 -2.42 -7.36 0.61
C PHE A 16 -2.52 -8.69 1.36
N THR A 17 -3.73 -9.17 1.64
CA THR A 17 -3.96 -10.49 2.23
C THR A 17 -3.51 -11.61 1.29
N GLU A 18 -3.95 -11.61 0.02
CA GLU A 18 -3.53 -12.63 -0.95
C GLU A 18 -2.02 -12.52 -1.25
N LEU A 19 -1.43 -11.31 -1.19
CA LEU A 19 0.00 -11.11 -1.34
C LEU A 19 0.81 -11.84 -0.26
N VAL A 20 0.47 -11.66 1.02
CA VAL A 20 1.21 -12.32 2.10
C VAL A 20 0.99 -13.84 2.14
N GLU A 21 -0.21 -14.29 1.77
CA GLU A 21 -0.51 -15.72 1.63
C GLU A 21 0.35 -16.35 0.53
N LYS A 22 0.53 -15.67 -0.61
CA LYS A 22 1.42 -16.13 -1.69
C LYS A 22 2.90 -16.09 -1.32
N LEU A 23 3.30 -15.19 -0.43
CA LEU A 23 4.65 -15.16 0.14
C LEU A 23 4.89 -16.29 1.16
N GLY A 24 3.83 -17.01 1.55
CA GLY A 24 3.90 -18.16 2.45
C GLY A 24 3.63 -17.84 3.91
N VAL A 25 3.28 -16.60 4.24
CA VAL A 25 2.95 -16.17 5.61
C VAL A 25 1.66 -16.83 6.05
N GLN A 26 1.65 -17.40 7.25
CA GLN A 26 0.49 -18.10 7.81
C GLN A 26 -0.26 -17.22 8.80
N ASN A 27 -1.58 -17.43 8.89
CA ASN A 27 -2.46 -16.81 9.88
C ASN A 27 -2.38 -15.26 9.94
N ILE A 28 -2.15 -14.59 8.80
CA ILE A 28 -2.16 -13.13 8.71
C ILE A 28 -3.20 -12.66 7.69
N GLU A 29 -3.85 -11.54 8.01
CA GLU A 29 -4.82 -10.87 7.16
C GLU A 29 -4.67 -9.34 7.29
N PHE A 30 -5.01 -8.63 6.22
CA PHE A 30 -5.10 -7.17 6.21
C PHE A 30 -6.56 -6.72 6.32
N ASN A 31 -6.80 -5.64 7.05
CA ASN A 31 -8.14 -5.07 7.22
C ASN A 31 -8.13 -3.56 7.03
N ASP A 32 -9.02 -3.05 6.18
CA ASP A 32 -9.21 -1.60 6.02
C ASP A 32 -9.67 -0.93 7.30
N LEU A 33 -9.01 0.16 7.66
CA LEU A 33 -9.36 1.03 8.77
C LEU A 33 -10.06 2.28 8.25
N TYR A 34 -11.38 2.35 8.44
CA TYR A 34 -12.18 3.50 8.04
C TYR A 34 -12.22 4.62 9.08
N SER A 35 -11.80 4.34 10.32
CA SER A 35 -11.72 5.29 11.41
C SER A 35 -10.42 5.12 12.19
N ILE A 36 -9.85 6.25 12.62
CA ILE A 36 -8.59 6.34 13.35
C ILE A 36 -8.91 6.62 14.82
N ASP A 37 -9.54 5.63 15.46
CA ASP A 37 -9.87 5.66 16.88
C ASP A 37 -9.51 4.32 17.52
N SER A 38 -9.20 4.35 18.82
CA SER A 38 -8.76 3.16 19.54
C SER A 38 -9.81 2.05 19.56
N SER A 39 -11.11 2.37 19.51
CA SER A 39 -12.17 1.34 19.52
C SER A 39 -12.19 0.54 18.21
N SER A 40 -12.00 1.20 17.07
CA SER A 40 -11.85 0.56 15.76
C SER A 40 -10.64 -0.37 15.74
N LEU A 41 -9.49 0.08 16.26
CA LEU A 41 -8.28 -0.74 16.35
C LEU A 41 -8.46 -1.92 17.33
N HIS A 42 -9.07 -1.71 18.50
CA HIS A 42 -9.35 -2.79 19.45
C HIS A 42 -10.23 -3.89 18.86
N SER A 43 -11.19 -3.54 18.00
CA SER A 43 -12.05 -4.53 17.32
C SER A 43 -11.29 -5.46 16.37
N LEU A 44 -10.07 -5.10 16.01
CA LEU A 44 -9.20 -5.83 15.10
C LEU A 44 -8.03 -6.51 15.83
N ALA A 45 -7.95 -6.41 17.16
CA ALA A 45 -6.88 -7.03 17.93
C ALA A 45 -6.90 -8.58 17.79
N PRO A 46 -5.74 -9.26 17.79
CA PRO A 46 -4.39 -8.68 17.90
C PRO A 46 -3.96 -7.97 16.59
N ILE A 47 -3.39 -6.77 16.75
CA ILE A 47 -2.80 -5.99 15.65
C ILE A 47 -1.29 -6.20 15.70
N HIS A 48 -0.67 -6.52 14.58
CA HIS A 48 0.78 -6.68 14.42
C HIS A 48 1.49 -5.41 13.94
N GLY A 49 0.71 -4.53 13.31
CA GLY A 49 1.15 -3.23 12.82
C GLY A 49 0.06 -2.58 11.96
N VAL A 50 0.33 -1.37 11.51
CA VAL A 50 -0.56 -0.62 10.62
C VAL A 50 0.22 -0.10 9.44
N ILE A 51 -0.29 -0.30 8.23
CA ILE A 51 0.23 0.32 7.02
C ILE A 51 -0.56 1.58 6.75
N PHE A 52 0.15 2.69 6.54
CA PHE A 52 -0.41 3.98 6.18
C PHE A 52 0.02 4.37 4.78
N LEU A 53 -0.96 4.76 3.97
CA LEU A 53 -0.77 5.28 2.63
C LEU A 53 -1.16 6.76 2.60
N PHE A 54 -0.28 7.58 2.06
CA PHE A 54 -0.53 9.01 1.88
C PHE A 54 0.04 9.51 0.55
N LYS A 55 -0.45 10.66 0.08
CA LYS A 55 0.15 11.35 -1.07
C LYS A 55 1.50 11.96 -0.67
N TYR A 56 2.57 11.48 -1.28
CA TYR A 56 3.94 11.95 -1.09
C TYR A 56 4.14 13.30 -1.80
N GLY A 57 4.28 14.37 -1.02
CA GLY A 57 4.25 15.74 -1.52
C GLY A 57 5.53 16.53 -1.27
N LYS A 58 5.43 17.86 -1.49
CA LYS A 58 6.54 18.80 -1.22
C LYS A 58 7.02 18.75 0.22
N LEU A 59 6.08 18.65 1.16
CA LEU A 59 6.39 18.56 2.59
C LEU A 59 7.32 17.37 2.85
N ASP A 60 6.96 16.17 2.38
CA ASP A 60 7.75 14.97 2.62
C ASP A 60 9.15 15.05 2.00
N ARG A 61 9.25 15.63 0.78
CA ARG A 61 10.53 15.83 0.08
C ARG A 61 11.43 16.84 0.78
N GLN A 62 10.88 17.93 1.30
CA GLN A 62 11.63 18.95 2.05
C GLN A 62 12.29 18.34 3.29
N PHE A 63 11.50 17.64 4.11
CA PHE A 63 12.00 17.00 5.32
C PHE A 63 13.00 15.86 5.03
N ALA A 64 12.80 15.13 3.93
CA ALA A 64 13.73 14.07 3.50
C ALA A 64 15.07 14.61 3.00
N GLN A 65 15.06 15.61 2.12
CA GLN A 65 16.26 16.03 1.36
C GLN A 65 17.02 17.19 1.99
N GLN A 66 16.32 18.18 2.57
CA GLN A 66 16.95 19.42 3.03
C GLN A 66 17.34 19.34 4.52
N ASP A 67 16.42 18.86 5.35
CA ASP A 67 16.62 18.85 6.79
C ASP A 67 17.16 17.54 7.33
N ASN A 68 17.11 16.47 6.52
CA ASN A 68 17.37 15.08 6.90
C ASN A 68 16.78 14.77 8.28
N LYS A 69 15.48 15.05 8.43
CA LYS A 69 14.73 14.87 9.68
C LYS A 69 13.35 14.30 9.38
N PRO A 70 12.79 13.50 10.30
CA PRO A 70 11.41 13.08 10.15
C PRO A 70 10.47 14.28 10.37
N ILE A 71 9.28 14.22 9.78
CA ILE A 71 8.23 15.22 9.99
C ILE A 71 7.78 15.24 11.45
N HIS A 72 7.73 14.05 12.07
CA HIS A 72 7.38 13.85 13.46
C HIS A 72 8.21 12.69 14.03
N GLY A 73 8.47 12.68 15.34
CA GLY A 73 9.33 11.69 15.98
C GLY A 73 10.83 11.98 15.84
N THR A 74 11.65 10.97 16.12
CA THR A 74 13.11 11.06 16.09
C THR A 74 13.71 9.84 15.41
N TYR A 75 14.73 10.01 14.57
CA TYR A 75 15.45 8.87 14.00
C TYR A 75 16.15 8.02 15.06
N ASP A 76 16.13 6.70 14.84
CA ASP A 76 16.93 5.75 15.58
C ASP A 76 18.09 5.23 14.71
N PRO A 77 19.29 5.84 14.80
CA PRO A 77 20.45 5.35 14.05
C PRO A 77 21.01 4.04 14.60
N ASN A 78 20.63 3.64 15.82
CA ASN A 78 21.08 2.40 16.47
C ASN A 78 20.03 1.28 16.36
N TYR A 79 19.15 1.36 15.36
CA TYR A 79 18.03 0.44 15.19
C TYR A 79 18.46 -1.04 15.08
N ILE A 80 19.67 -1.30 14.58
CA ILE A 80 20.26 -2.65 14.53
C ILE A 80 20.48 -3.22 15.94
N ASP A 81 21.01 -2.42 16.86
CA ASP A 81 21.21 -2.81 18.27
C ASP A 81 19.86 -3.05 18.97
N ASN A 82 18.84 -2.31 18.55
CA ASN A 82 17.44 -2.49 18.97
C ASN A 82 16.72 -3.62 18.21
N GLN A 83 17.43 -4.39 17.39
CA GLN A 83 16.92 -5.53 16.62
C GLN A 83 15.71 -5.18 15.74
N ILE A 84 15.64 -3.94 15.27
CA ILE A 84 14.60 -3.48 14.35
C ILE A 84 15.01 -3.89 12.93
N PHE A 85 14.13 -4.61 12.25
CA PHE A 85 14.27 -4.84 10.82
C PHE A 85 13.88 -3.56 10.09
N PHE A 86 14.74 -3.04 9.23
CA PHE A 86 14.42 -1.87 8.43
C PHE A 86 15.06 -1.98 7.05
N ALA A 87 14.23 -1.97 6.02
CA ALA A 87 14.68 -1.91 4.63
C ALA A 87 14.45 -0.50 4.08
N GLN A 88 15.50 0.10 3.51
CA GLN A 88 15.41 1.34 2.74
C GLN A 88 15.02 1.01 1.30
N GLN A 89 14.19 1.84 0.68
CA GLN A 89 13.65 1.61 -0.65
C GLN A 89 14.67 2.08 -1.68
N THR A 90 15.12 1.13 -2.52
CA THR A 90 16.13 1.38 -3.55
C THR A 90 15.55 1.46 -4.95
N ILE A 91 14.28 1.08 -5.12
CA ILE A 91 13.56 1.04 -6.40
C ILE A 91 12.17 1.67 -6.28
N ASN A 92 11.65 2.19 -7.39
CA ASN A 92 10.28 2.72 -7.41
C ASN A 92 9.24 1.60 -7.45
N ASN A 93 8.02 1.90 -7.00
CA ASN A 93 6.84 1.04 -7.01
C ASN A 93 6.87 -0.21 -6.09
N ALA A 94 8.00 -0.57 -5.48
CA ALA A 94 8.07 -1.67 -4.52
C ALA A 94 7.60 -1.30 -3.10
N CYS A 95 7.24 -0.03 -2.86
CA CYS A 95 6.93 0.53 -1.54
C CYS A 95 5.87 -0.28 -0.78
N ALA A 96 4.85 -0.79 -1.46
CA ALA A 96 3.77 -1.54 -0.84
C ALA A 96 4.25 -2.84 -0.19
N THR A 97 4.96 -3.70 -0.94
CA THR A 97 5.50 -4.95 -0.39
C THR A 97 6.61 -4.68 0.61
N GLN A 98 7.41 -3.64 0.42
CA GLN A 98 8.44 -3.28 1.39
C GLN A 98 7.85 -2.83 2.73
N ALA A 99 6.78 -2.04 2.73
CA ALA A 99 6.07 -1.66 3.95
C ALA A 99 5.49 -2.90 4.67
N VAL A 100 4.93 -3.85 3.92
CA VAL A 100 4.47 -5.15 4.46
C VAL A 100 5.61 -5.92 5.12
N LEU A 101 6.74 -6.10 4.43
CA LEU A 101 7.89 -6.84 4.97
C LEU A 101 8.49 -6.15 6.20
N ASN A 102 8.58 -4.82 6.17
CA ASN A 102 9.01 -4.02 7.33
C ASN A 102 8.11 -4.26 8.54
N VAL A 103 6.79 -4.39 8.37
CA VAL A 103 5.89 -4.74 9.48
C VAL A 103 6.10 -6.19 9.91
N LEU A 104 5.94 -7.15 9.00
CA LEU A 104 5.96 -8.59 9.30
C LEU A 104 7.25 -9.06 9.96
N PHE A 105 8.41 -8.56 9.51
CA PHE A 105 9.69 -8.97 10.10
C PHE A 105 9.96 -8.37 11.48
N ASN A 106 9.19 -7.36 11.88
CA ASN A 106 9.23 -6.80 13.23
C ASN A 106 8.15 -7.36 14.16
N SER A 107 7.13 -8.00 13.64
CA SER A 107 6.07 -8.60 14.46
C SER A 107 6.53 -9.90 15.12
N GLU A 108 6.03 -10.15 16.33
CA GLU A 108 6.34 -11.34 17.13
C GLU A 108 5.23 -12.40 17.00
N GLY A 109 5.61 -13.68 17.04
CA GLY A 109 4.64 -14.79 17.03
C GLY A 109 3.96 -15.04 15.67
N ILE A 110 4.45 -14.44 14.59
CA ILE A 110 4.00 -14.73 13.22
C ILE A 110 4.84 -15.84 12.61
N ASP A 111 4.18 -16.78 11.92
CA ASP A 111 4.82 -17.74 11.03
C ASP A 111 4.97 -17.12 9.63
N LEU A 112 6.20 -16.75 9.29
CA LEU A 112 6.54 -16.08 8.03
C LEU A 112 6.55 -17.06 6.84
N GLY A 113 6.57 -18.36 7.10
CA GLY A 113 6.83 -19.38 6.10
C GLY A 113 8.31 -19.48 5.69
N GLN A 114 8.65 -20.60 5.07
CA GLN A 114 10.04 -20.99 4.78
C GLN A 114 10.82 -19.95 3.95
N GLU A 115 10.20 -19.38 2.92
CA GLU A 115 10.86 -18.46 1.99
C GLU A 115 11.24 -17.14 2.67
N LEU A 116 10.32 -16.56 3.43
CA LEU A 116 10.56 -15.32 4.15
C LEU A 116 11.45 -15.51 5.39
N ASP A 117 11.40 -16.67 6.04
CA ASP A 117 12.36 -17.03 7.10
C ASP A 117 13.78 -17.13 6.54
N ASN A 118 13.95 -17.83 5.40
CA ASN A 118 15.23 -17.91 4.71
C ASN A 118 15.74 -16.52 4.30
N PHE A 119 14.84 -15.68 3.78
CA PHE A 119 15.17 -14.30 3.43
C PHE A 119 15.63 -13.50 4.65
N LYS A 120 14.88 -13.54 5.75
CA LYS A 120 15.19 -12.83 7.00
C LYS A 120 16.52 -13.29 7.60
N GLN A 121 16.81 -14.58 7.56
CA GLN A 121 18.09 -15.13 7.98
C GLN A 121 19.24 -14.67 7.07
N PHE A 122 19.04 -14.68 5.74
CA PHE A 122 20.04 -14.26 4.78
C PHE A 122 20.48 -12.81 4.97
N VAL A 123 19.53 -11.91 5.20
CA VAL A 123 19.82 -10.47 5.40
C VAL A 123 20.19 -10.10 6.84
N THR A 124 20.34 -11.08 7.72
CA THR A 124 20.74 -10.82 9.11
C THR A 124 22.14 -10.20 9.15
N GLY A 125 22.25 -9.00 9.74
CA GLY A 125 23.50 -8.23 9.82
C GLY A 125 23.74 -7.29 8.64
N PHE A 126 22.83 -7.21 7.68
CA PHE A 126 22.88 -6.21 6.61
C PHE A 126 22.40 -4.85 7.13
N ASP A 127 22.88 -3.77 6.52
CA ASP A 127 22.29 -2.44 6.72
C ASP A 127 21.02 -2.26 5.88
N SER A 128 20.27 -1.19 6.14
CA SER A 128 18.97 -0.95 5.51
C SER A 128 19.03 -0.82 4.00
N ASP A 129 20.12 -0.26 3.46
CA ASP A 129 20.33 -0.11 2.02
C ASP A 129 20.53 -1.48 1.37
N MET A 130 21.43 -2.31 1.92
CA MET A 130 21.69 -3.65 1.39
C MET A 130 20.49 -4.58 1.53
N ILE A 131 19.70 -4.46 2.61
CA ILE A 131 18.40 -5.15 2.74
C ILE A 131 17.47 -4.70 1.60
N GLY A 132 17.36 -3.41 1.35
CA GLY A 132 16.56 -2.83 0.25
C GLY A 132 16.94 -3.36 -1.12
N GLU A 133 18.24 -3.39 -1.43
CA GLU A 133 18.77 -4.01 -2.65
C GLU A 133 18.44 -5.49 -2.73
N THR A 134 18.51 -6.21 -1.61
CA THR A 134 18.19 -7.65 -1.58
C THR A 134 16.71 -7.91 -1.85
N ILE A 135 15.79 -7.10 -1.29
CA ILE A 135 14.35 -7.16 -1.61
C ILE A 135 14.15 -6.90 -3.11
N SER A 136 14.77 -5.86 -3.63
CA SER A 136 14.61 -5.41 -5.03
C SER A 136 15.05 -6.45 -6.05
N ASN A 137 16.08 -7.23 -5.71
CA ASN A 137 16.64 -8.30 -6.53
C ASN A 137 16.00 -9.68 -6.28
N SER A 138 15.02 -9.78 -5.37
CA SER A 138 14.33 -11.04 -5.11
C SER A 138 13.29 -11.32 -6.21
N ASP A 139 13.59 -12.28 -7.07
CA ASP A 139 12.67 -12.73 -8.14
C ASP A 139 11.34 -13.24 -7.58
N LEU A 140 11.38 -13.95 -6.45
CA LEU A 140 10.17 -14.46 -5.79
C LEU A 140 9.26 -13.32 -5.35
N ILE A 141 9.80 -12.37 -4.58
CA ILE A 141 9.02 -11.24 -4.03
C ILE A 141 8.49 -10.38 -5.18
N ARG A 142 9.34 -10.08 -6.17
CA ARG A 142 8.97 -9.29 -7.35
C ARG A 142 7.89 -9.97 -8.19
N THR A 143 7.99 -11.28 -8.40
CA THR A 143 7.00 -12.04 -9.18
C THR A 143 5.64 -12.03 -8.47
N ILE A 144 5.62 -12.26 -7.16
CA ILE A 144 4.38 -12.23 -6.38
C ILE A 144 3.79 -10.82 -6.38
N HIS A 145 4.59 -9.79 -6.10
CA HIS A 145 4.18 -8.40 -6.14
C HIS A 145 3.53 -8.02 -7.48
N ASN A 146 4.24 -8.28 -8.59
CA ASN A 146 3.76 -7.93 -9.93
C ASN A 146 2.51 -8.74 -10.35
N SER A 147 2.22 -9.87 -9.68
CA SER A 147 1.00 -10.65 -9.95
C SER A 147 -0.29 -9.94 -9.54
N PHE A 148 -0.19 -8.86 -8.76
CA PHE A 148 -1.33 -8.04 -8.30
C PHE A 148 -1.49 -6.72 -9.08
N SER A 149 -0.65 -6.47 -10.06
CA SER A 149 -0.71 -5.26 -10.86
C SER A 149 -1.76 -5.37 -11.96
N ALA A 150 -2.48 -4.28 -12.19
CA ALA A 150 -3.41 -4.20 -13.30
C ALA A 150 -2.67 -4.37 -14.64
N PRO A 151 -3.26 -5.08 -15.63
CA PRO A 151 -2.71 -5.17 -16.96
C PRO A 151 -2.54 -3.78 -17.58
N SER A 152 -1.36 -3.51 -18.10
CA SER A 152 -1.11 -2.29 -18.85
C SER A 152 -1.78 -2.41 -20.23
N MET A 153 -2.97 -1.81 -20.39
CA MET A 153 -3.75 -1.85 -21.64
C MET A 153 -3.01 -1.20 -22.83
N LEU A 154 -2.08 -0.30 -22.54
CA LEU A 154 -1.20 0.36 -23.51
C LEU A 154 0.15 0.54 -22.83
N VAL A 155 1.20 -0.02 -23.45
CA VAL A 155 2.58 0.28 -23.03
C VAL A 155 2.82 1.74 -23.40
N ASP A 156 2.66 2.65 -22.44
CA ASP A 156 3.12 4.03 -22.59
C ASP A 156 4.66 4.02 -22.52
N GLU A 157 5.33 3.58 -23.58
CA GLU A 157 6.79 3.68 -23.70
C GLU A 157 7.26 5.15 -23.72
N ASP A 158 6.32 6.08 -23.97
CA ASP A 158 6.55 7.53 -24.11
C ASP A 158 6.05 8.36 -22.92
N LYS A 159 5.76 7.77 -21.74
CA LYS A 159 5.48 8.63 -20.57
C LYS A 159 6.77 9.38 -20.20
N PRO A 160 6.86 10.70 -20.42
CA PRO A 160 8.02 11.44 -19.98
C PRO A 160 8.16 11.27 -18.48
N ASN A 161 9.41 11.22 -18.01
CA ASN A 161 9.75 11.26 -16.59
C ASN A 161 9.01 12.47 -15.98
N ARG A 162 7.88 12.21 -15.29
CA ARG A 162 6.98 13.28 -14.85
C ARG A 162 7.75 14.18 -13.90
N ASN A 163 7.63 15.49 -14.11
CA ASN A 163 8.29 16.43 -13.23
C ASN A 163 7.63 16.31 -11.83
N PRO A 164 8.39 16.10 -10.73
CA PRO A 164 7.82 15.94 -9.39
C PRO A 164 6.92 17.09 -8.95
N ASP A 165 7.12 18.30 -9.49
CA ASP A 165 6.28 19.47 -9.25
C ASP A 165 4.92 19.43 -9.99
N GLU A 166 4.81 18.63 -11.05
CA GLU A 166 3.54 18.38 -11.77
C GLU A 166 2.72 17.26 -11.11
N ASP A 167 3.36 16.31 -10.43
CA ASP A 167 2.67 15.24 -9.69
C ASP A 167 1.86 15.78 -8.52
N ASP A 168 2.30 16.86 -7.88
CA ASP A 168 1.51 17.55 -6.85
C ASP A 168 0.18 18.11 -7.40
N LYS A 169 0.14 18.49 -8.69
CA LYS A 169 -1.06 19.01 -9.38
C LYS A 169 -1.93 17.90 -10.02
N ASN A 170 -1.40 16.70 -10.19
CA ASN A 170 -2.08 15.51 -10.73
C ASN A 170 -2.56 14.57 -9.59
N ASP A 171 -2.84 13.30 -9.91
CA ASP A 171 -3.23 12.25 -8.94
C ASP A 171 -2.17 11.99 -7.85
N GLY A 172 -0.94 12.49 -7.99
CA GLY A 172 0.10 12.39 -6.98
C GLY A 172 0.79 11.03 -6.95
N LEU A 173 2.01 11.01 -6.41
CA LEU A 173 2.69 9.79 -6.02
C LEU A 173 2.23 9.42 -4.62
N PHE A 174 1.80 8.19 -4.42
CA PHE A 174 1.41 7.68 -3.11
C PHE A 174 2.55 6.85 -2.52
N HIS A 175 2.70 6.91 -1.20
CA HIS A 175 3.76 6.22 -0.48
C HIS A 175 3.24 5.47 0.75
N PHE A 176 3.76 4.26 0.94
CA PHE A 176 3.41 3.37 2.04
C PHE A 176 4.46 3.43 3.15
N VAL A 177 4.00 3.51 4.40
CA VAL A 177 4.83 3.40 5.60
C VAL A 177 4.19 2.43 6.58
N GLY A 178 5.01 1.75 7.39
CA GLY A 178 4.53 0.81 8.42
C GLY A 178 4.69 1.38 9.82
N TYR A 179 3.73 1.17 10.69
CA TYR A 179 3.81 1.45 12.13
C TYR A 179 3.81 0.14 12.92
N VAL A 180 4.78 -0.03 13.81
CA VAL A 180 4.90 -1.22 14.65
C VAL A 180 5.24 -0.87 16.10
N TYR A 181 4.78 -1.72 17.01
CA TYR A 181 5.28 -1.78 18.38
C TYR A 181 6.41 -2.80 18.46
N LYS A 182 7.58 -2.37 18.96
CA LYS A 182 8.72 -3.28 19.17
C LYS A 182 9.65 -2.72 20.24
N GLN A 183 10.24 -3.59 21.06
CA GLN A 183 11.24 -3.21 22.09
C GLN A 183 10.79 -2.01 22.96
N GLY A 184 9.53 -1.99 23.36
CA GLY A 184 9.01 -0.95 24.24
C GLY A 184 8.79 0.42 23.57
N LYS A 185 8.76 0.50 22.24
CA LYS A 185 8.63 1.76 21.48
C LYS A 185 7.72 1.61 20.27
N ILE A 186 7.21 2.74 19.80
CA ILE A 186 6.45 2.84 18.54
C ILE A 186 7.39 3.32 17.44
N TYR A 187 7.51 2.53 16.37
CA TYR A 187 8.33 2.83 15.21
C TYR A 187 7.47 3.11 13.97
N GLU A 188 7.81 4.16 13.23
CA GLU A 188 7.43 4.39 11.82
C GLU A 188 8.59 3.91 10.93
N LEU A 189 8.29 2.99 10.03
CA LEU A 189 9.19 2.34 9.10
C LEU A 189 8.88 2.87 7.69
N ASP A 190 9.49 4.01 7.37
CA ASP A 190 9.39 4.65 6.06
C ASP A 190 10.62 4.32 5.22
N GLY A 191 10.43 3.53 4.17
CA GLY A 191 11.52 3.09 3.28
C GLY A 191 12.21 4.24 2.54
N LEU A 192 11.65 5.45 2.47
CA LEU A 192 12.32 6.60 1.85
C LEU A 192 13.19 7.40 2.84
N LYS A 193 13.28 6.96 4.09
CA LYS A 193 14.09 7.59 5.14
C LYS A 193 15.35 6.77 5.41
N SER A 194 16.39 7.42 5.92
CA SER A 194 17.67 6.75 6.23
C SER A 194 17.58 5.85 7.47
N TYR A 195 16.63 6.10 8.37
CA TYR A 195 16.50 5.38 9.63
C TYR A 195 15.02 5.23 10.02
N PRO A 196 14.69 4.19 10.82
CA PRO A 196 13.40 4.11 11.51
C PRO A 196 13.15 5.35 12.36
N ILE A 197 11.88 5.72 12.50
CA ILE A 197 11.45 6.89 13.25
C ILE A 197 10.75 6.43 14.52
N VAL A 198 11.21 6.89 15.67
CA VAL A 198 10.61 6.61 16.99
C VAL A 198 9.61 7.70 17.33
N HIS A 199 8.39 7.30 17.72
CA HIS A 199 7.33 8.22 18.17
C HIS A 199 7.15 8.28 19.69
N GLY A 200 7.83 7.42 20.44
CA GLY A 200 7.84 7.44 21.89
C GLY A 200 7.85 6.04 22.49
N ASP A 201 7.93 6.00 23.83
CA ASP A 201 7.89 4.77 24.60
C ASP A 201 6.46 4.19 24.64
N CYS A 202 6.37 2.87 24.71
CA CYS A 202 5.15 2.10 24.71
C CYS A 202 5.37 0.83 25.54
N GLY A 203 4.57 0.64 26.59
CA GLY A 203 4.74 -0.47 27.54
C GLY A 203 4.13 -1.77 27.06
N SER A 204 3.13 -1.73 26.17
CA SER A 204 2.42 -2.93 25.70
C SER A 204 1.71 -2.73 24.36
N GLN A 205 1.21 -3.84 23.80
CA GLN A 205 0.42 -3.82 22.57
C GLN A 205 -0.89 -3.01 22.72
N GLU A 206 -1.50 -3.04 23.90
CA GLU A 206 -2.69 -2.25 24.20
C GLU A 206 -2.38 -0.76 24.18
N GLU A 207 -1.27 -0.34 24.79
CA GLU A 207 -0.85 1.07 24.77
C GLU A 207 -0.49 1.53 23.35
N PHE A 208 0.02 0.63 22.50
CA PHE A 208 0.24 0.92 21.07
C PHE A 208 -1.08 1.25 20.36
N ILE A 209 -2.14 0.46 20.60
CA ILE A 209 -3.48 0.70 20.04
C ILE A 209 -4.08 2.03 20.54
N GLU A 210 -3.80 2.42 21.78
CA GLU A 210 -4.27 3.69 22.35
C GLU A 210 -3.52 4.91 21.79
N LYS A 211 -2.19 4.80 21.62
CA LYS A 211 -1.33 5.93 21.19
C LYS A 211 -1.30 6.14 19.68
N LEU A 212 -1.37 5.06 18.90
CA LEU A 212 -1.20 5.13 17.43
C LEU A 212 -2.17 6.09 16.74
N PRO A 213 -3.47 6.17 17.10
CA PRO A 213 -4.38 7.15 16.52
C PRO A 213 -3.89 8.58 16.60
N GLY A 214 -3.34 8.99 17.75
CA GLY A 214 -2.80 10.35 17.93
C GLY A 214 -1.62 10.63 17.01
N ILE A 215 -0.71 9.67 16.87
CA ILE A 215 0.48 9.78 15.99
C ILE A 215 0.05 9.94 14.53
N ILE A 216 -0.90 9.13 14.06
CA ILE A 216 -1.39 9.19 12.68
C ILE A 216 -2.18 10.48 12.45
N GLN A 217 -3.01 10.91 13.39
CA GLN A 217 -3.74 12.17 13.30
C GLN A 217 -2.81 13.38 13.25
N GLU A 218 -1.73 13.39 14.04
CA GLU A 218 -0.69 14.42 13.96
C GLU A 218 -0.01 14.43 12.59
N ARG A 219 0.26 13.26 12.00
CA ARG A 219 0.81 13.14 10.65
C ARG A 219 -0.18 13.68 9.60
N ILE A 220 -1.45 13.30 9.67
CA ILE A 220 -2.51 13.79 8.78
C ILE A 220 -2.66 15.31 8.90
N GLY A 221 -2.62 15.85 10.12
CA GLY A 221 -2.74 17.29 10.41
C GLY A 221 -1.60 18.16 9.86
N LYS A 222 -0.51 17.57 9.34
CA LYS A 222 0.54 18.30 8.62
C LYS A 222 0.20 18.53 7.15
N TYR A 223 -0.68 17.71 6.59
CA TYR A 223 -1.20 17.93 5.24
C TYR A 223 -2.28 19.02 5.29
N GLY A 224 -2.45 19.76 4.21
CA GLY A 224 -3.46 20.81 4.15
C GLY A 224 -4.86 20.23 4.31
N ASN A 225 -5.79 21.02 4.84
CA ASN A 225 -7.18 20.60 5.12
C ASN A 225 -7.95 20.06 3.89
N ASP A 226 -7.44 20.30 2.68
CA ASP A 226 -8.04 19.88 1.42
C ASP A 226 -7.54 18.50 0.93
N GLU A 227 -6.50 17.94 1.55
CA GLU A 227 -6.02 16.60 1.21
C GLU A 227 -6.70 15.56 2.10
N LEU A 228 -7.45 14.65 1.48
CA LEU A 228 -8.21 13.60 2.16
C LEU A 228 -7.85 12.19 1.67
N ARG A 229 -6.89 12.07 0.75
CA ARG A 229 -6.52 10.80 0.13
C ARG A 229 -5.49 10.08 1.00
N PHE A 230 -6.01 9.41 2.01
CA PHE A 230 -5.27 8.53 2.88
C PHE A 230 -5.92 7.15 2.90
N SER A 231 -5.13 6.11 3.12
CA SER A 231 -5.63 4.75 3.39
C SER A 231 -4.84 4.16 4.56
N LEU A 232 -5.52 3.37 5.37
CA LEU A 232 -4.96 2.69 6.52
C LEU A 232 -5.38 1.22 6.48
N LEU A 233 -4.41 0.34 6.65
CA LEU A 233 -4.60 -1.10 6.70
C LEU A 233 -4.01 -1.62 8.02
N ALA A 234 -4.83 -2.31 8.82
CA ALA A 234 -4.34 -3.05 9.98
C ALA A 234 -3.82 -4.42 9.54
N VAL A 235 -2.67 -4.84 10.08
CA VAL A 235 -2.14 -6.19 9.95
C VAL A 235 -2.59 -6.98 11.17
N THR A 236 -3.36 -8.05 10.98
CA THR A 236 -3.98 -8.81 12.08
C THR A 236 -3.83 -10.30 11.86
N ASN A 237 -4.22 -11.11 12.85
CA ASN A 237 -4.43 -12.53 12.61
C ASN A 237 -5.53 -12.78 11.58
N ASN A 238 -5.50 -13.94 10.94
CA ASN A 238 -6.55 -14.38 10.03
C ASN A 238 -7.83 -14.69 10.81
N LYS A 239 -8.88 -13.88 10.61
CA LYS A 239 -10.16 -14.03 11.31
C LYS A 239 -10.85 -15.34 10.99
N LEU A 240 -10.62 -15.91 9.81
CA LEU A 240 -11.18 -17.22 9.44
C LEU A 240 -10.58 -18.33 10.30
N GLU A 241 -9.27 -18.32 10.54
CA GLU A 241 -8.63 -19.33 11.39
C GLU A 241 -9.08 -19.17 12.84
N ALA A 242 -9.15 -17.94 13.34
CA ALA A 242 -9.68 -17.66 14.68
C ALA A 242 -11.13 -18.15 14.85
N ALA A 243 -12.00 -17.94 13.85
CA ALA A 243 -13.38 -18.42 13.86
C ALA A 243 -13.48 -19.95 13.83
N ARG A 244 -12.59 -20.62 13.08
CA ARG A 244 -12.48 -22.09 13.04
C ARG A 244 -12.06 -22.68 14.37
N GLU A 245 -11.12 -22.06 15.06
CA GLU A 245 -10.63 -22.52 16.37
C GLU A 245 -11.74 -22.50 17.43
N ILE A 246 -12.61 -21.49 17.41
CA ILE A 246 -13.72 -21.36 18.37
C ILE A 246 -15.02 -22.06 17.92
N GLY A 247 -15.08 -22.53 16.67
CA GLY A 247 -16.26 -23.18 16.10
C GLY A 247 -17.44 -22.24 15.84
N ASP A 248 -17.17 -20.97 15.51
CA ASP A 248 -18.20 -19.99 15.14
C ASP A 248 -18.58 -20.14 13.66
N ASP A 249 -19.54 -21.02 13.38
CA ASP A 249 -19.98 -21.33 12.02
C ASP A 249 -20.48 -20.08 11.26
N GLU A 250 -21.12 -19.13 11.94
CA GLU A 250 -21.61 -17.92 11.28
C GLU A 250 -20.45 -17.02 10.85
N GLU A 251 -19.45 -16.82 11.72
CA GLU A 251 -18.26 -16.03 11.37
C GLU A 251 -17.43 -16.71 10.29
N ILE A 252 -17.31 -18.04 10.32
CA ILE A 252 -16.66 -18.82 9.26
C ILE A 252 -17.32 -18.52 7.90
N GLN A 253 -18.66 -18.58 7.81
CA GLN A 253 -19.36 -18.30 6.55
C GLN A 253 -19.16 -16.83 6.11
N ARG A 254 -19.18 -15.88 7.04
CA ARG A 254 -18.92 -14.45 6.74
C ARG A 254 -17.51 -14.25 6.19
N GLN A 255 -16.48 -14.82 6.82
CA GLN A 255 -15.10 -14.68 6.39
C GLN A 255 -14.82 -15.42 5.07
N MET A 256 -15.45 -16.58 4.85
CA MET A 256 -15.36 -17.30 3.56
C MET A 256 -15.98 -16.48 2.42
N HIS A 257 -17.16 -15.88 2.62
CA HIS A 257 -17.78 -15.03 1.61
C HIS A 257 -16.93 -13.78 1.32
N LYS A 258 -16.40 -13.13 2.35
CA LYS A 258 -15.47 -12.01 2.22
C LYS A 258 -14.26 -12.37 1.33
N ARG A 259 -13.66 -13.53 1.57
CA ARG A 259 -12.52 -14.05 0.79
C ARG A 259 -12.89 -14.41 -0.65
N GLU A 260 -14.09 -14.93 -0.89
CA GLU A 260 -14.58 -15.18 -2.25
C GLU A 260 -14.75 -13.88 -3.04
N VAL A 261 -15.30 -12.83 -2.40
CA VAL A 261 -15.43 -11.50 -3.01
C VAL A 261 -14.05 -10.93 -3.34
N TRP A 262 -13.11 -10.95 -2.40
CA TRP A 262 -11.73 -10.49 -2.63
C TRP A 262 -11.05 -11.24 -3.77
N HIS A 263 -11.17 -12.57 -3.80
CA HIS A 263 -10.61 -13.38 -4.89
C HIS A 263 -11.23 -12.98 -6.24
N HIS A 264 -12.55 -12.82 -6.30
CA HIS A 264 -13.23 -12.39 -7.53
C HIS A 264 -12.76 -11.00 -7.97
N GLU A 265 -12.68 -10.03 -7.06
CA GLU A 265 -12.17 -8.69 -7.37
C GLU A 265 -10.72 -8.72 -7.86
N ASN A 266 -9.86 -9.55 -7.27
CA ASN A 266 -8.47 -9.70 -7.71
C ASN A 266 -8.38 -10.30 -9.12
N GLU A 267 -9.23 -11.27 -9.46
CA GLU A 267 -9.34 -11.78 -10.83
C GLU A 267 -9.80 -10.69 -11.81
N LEU A 268 -10.77 -9.86 -11.40
CA LEU A 268 -11.23 -8.73 -12.22
C LEU A 268 -10.14 -7.66 -12.39
N ARG A 269 -9.34 -7.36 -11.36
CA ARG A 269 -8.22 -6.40 -11.42
C ARG A 269 -7.13 -6.87 -12.39
N LYS A 270 -6.86 -8.18 -12.43
CA LYS A 270 -5.83 -8.82 -13.27
C LYS A 270 -6.29 -9.08 -14.71
N HIS A 271 -7.58 -8.94 -15.00
CA HIS A 271 -8.11 -9.27 -16.32
C HIS A 271 -7.78 -8.18 -17.37
N ASP A 272 -7.28 -8.59 -18.53
CA ASP A 272 -7.06 -7.68 -19.66
C ASP A 272 -8.37 -7.45 -20.44
N TYR A 273 -9.01 -6.31 -20.16
CA TYR A 273 -10.27 -5.92 -20.81
C TYR A 273 -10.12 -5.40 -22.25
N THR A 274 -8.91 -5.36 -22.82
CA THR A 274 -8.68 -4.81 -24.17
C THR A 274 -9.55 -5.51 -25.21
N GLY A 275 -9.64 -6.85 -25.15
CA GLY A 275 -10.49 -7.64 -26.05
C GLY A 275 -11.98 -7.28 -25.93
N LEU A 276 -12.47 -7.12 -24.68
CA LEU A 276 -13.85 -6.71 -24.41
C LEU A 276 -14.13 -5.31 -24.97
N ILE A 277 -13.25 -4.34 -24.69
CA ILE A 277 -13.38 -2.96 -25.16
C ILE A 277 -13.44 -2.92 -26.69
N VAL A 278 -12.52 -3.61 -27.37
CA VAL A 278 -12.49 -3.67 -28.84
C VAL A 278 -13.78 -4.27 -29.40
N GLN A 279 -14.29 -5.35 -28.78
CA GLN A 279 -15.51 -5.99 -29.26
C GLN A 279 -16.76 -5.13 -29.01
N LEU A 280 -16.83 -4.44 -27.87
CA LEU A 280 -17.89 -3.47 -27.59
C LEU A 280 -17.89 -2.32 -28.59
N LEU A 281 -16.72 -1.75 -28.88
CA LEU A 281 -16.57 -0.69 -29.88
C LEU A 281 -17.03 -1.15 -31.27
N LYS A 282 -16.60 -2.34 -31.71
CA LYS A 282 -17.06 -2.93 -32.97
C LYS A 282 -18.57 -3.11 -33.02
N ASN A 283 -19.18 -3.59 -31.95
CA ASN A 283 -20.63 -3.81 -31.88
C ASN A 283 -21.40 -2.48 -31.93
N ILE A 284 -20.93 -1.44 -31.23
CA ILE A 284 -21.55 -0.11 -31.24
C ILE A 284 -21.42 0.55 -32.62
N SER A 285 -20.27 0.40 -33.28
CA SER A 285 -19.99 1.06 -34.56
C SER A 285 -20.62 0.32 -35.75
N LYS A 286 -20.88 -1.00 -35.64
CA LYS A 286 -21.35 -1.84 -36.76
C LYS A 286 -22.63 -1.33 -37.42
N GLU A 287 -23.55 -0.76 -36.66
CA GLU A 287 -24.85 -0.29 -37.15
C GLU A 287 -24.89 1.22 -37.42
N LYS A 288 -23.74 1.90 -37.34
CA LYS A 288 -23.63 3.35 -37.51
C LYS A 288 -22.98 3.69 -38.83
N THR A 289 -23.50 4.73 -39.48
CA THR A 289 -22.79 5.43 -40.55
C THR A 289 -21.62 6.24 -39.99
N ASP A 290 -20.68 6.62 -40.84
CA ASP A 290 -19.53 7.45 -40.45
C ASP A 290 -19.98 8.78 -39.82
N GLU A 291 -21.05 9.38 -40.33
CA GLU A 291 -21.63 10.62 -39.81
C GLU A 291 -22.21 10.45 -38.40
N GLU A 292 -22.97 9.38 -38.16
CA GLU A 292 -23.54 9.06 -36.83
C GLU A 292 -22.45 8.71 -35.81
N TRP A 293 -21.38 8.04 -36.25
CA TRP A 293 -20.22 7.75 -35.41
C TRP A 293 -19.46 9.02 -35.03
N GLU A 294 -19.21 9.92 -36.00
CA GLU A 294 -18.58 11.20 -35.71
C GLU A 294 -19.41 12.06 -34.75
N GLU A 295 -20.74 12.09 -34.89
CA GLU A 295 -21.61 12.84 -33.99
C GLU A 295 -21.53 12.30 -32.56
N LEU A 296 -21.53 10.97 -32.41
CA LEU A 296 -21.36 10.31 -31.11
C LEU A 296 -20.00 10.63 -30.47
N LEU A 297 -18.91 10.61 -31.25
CA LEU A 297 -17.58 11.01 -30.78
C LEU A 297 -17.54 12.49 -30.37
N LYS A 298 -18.15 13.39 -31.15
CA LYS A 298 -18.23 14.83 -30.83
C LYS A 298 -19.01 15.06 -29.53
N LYS A 299 -20.13 14.36 -29.34
CA LYS A 299 -20.92 14.42 -28.11
C LYS A 299 -20.12 13.95 -26.90
N GLY A 300 -19.42 12.82 -27.02
CA GLY A 300 -18.52 12.30 -25.99
C GLY A 300 -17.41 13.28 -25.64
N ARG A 301 -16.67 13.80 -26.63
CA ARG A 301 -15.60 14.80 -26.42
C ARG A 301 -16.12 16.06 -25.74
N LYS A 302 -17.29 16.57 -26.12
CA LYS A 302 -17.90 17.75 -25.51
C LYS A 302 -18.26 17.52 -24.04
N GLN A 303 -18.79 16.34 -23.70
CA GLN A 303 -19.05 15.98 -22.31
C GLN A 303 -17.76 15.90 -21.49
N THR A 304 -16.71 15.26 -22.02
CA THR A 304 -15.39 15.21 -21.36
C THR A 304 -14.80 16.59 -21.14
N GLN A 305 -14.84 17.47 -22.15
CA GLN A 305 -14.36 18.85 -22.04
C GLN A 305 -15.12 19.64 -20.98
N ASN A 306 -16.45 19.49 -20.90
CA ASN A 306 -17.26 20.13 -19.87
C ASN A 306 -16.89 19.65 -18.46
N LEU A 307 -16.66 18.35 -18.27
CA LEU A 307 -16.24 17.79 -16.99
C LEU A 307 -14.85 18.30 -16.57
N LEU A 308 -13.91 18.37 -17.50
CA LEU A 308 -12.57 18.94 -17.26
C LEU A 308 -12.64 20.41 -16.89
N ALA A 309 -13.42 21.22 -17.61
CA ALA A 309 -13.63 22.63 -17.31
C ALA A 309 -14.24 22.83 -15.92
N GLN A 310 -15.20 21.98 -15.52
CA GLN A 310 -15.79 22.00 -14.17
C GLN A 310 -14.77 21.64 -13.08
N ARG A 311 -13.88 20.67 -13.33
CA ARG A 311 -12.80 20.32 -12.39
C ARG A 311 -11.80 21.48 -12.22
N ILE A 312 -11.37 22.11 -13.30
CA ILE A 312 -10.44 23.25 -13.27
C ILE A 312 -11.07 24.45 -12.54
N ALA A 313 -12.35 24.73 -12.78
CA ALA A 313 -13.06 25.81 -12.09
C ALA A 313 -13.22 25.56 -10.58
N LYS A 314 -13.26 24.28 -10.15
CA LYS A 314 -13.27 23.90 -8.72
C LYS A 314 -11.90 23.97 -8.07
N SER A 315 -10.81 23.73 -8.79
CA SER A 315 -9.45 23.80 -8.25
C SER A 315 -8.88 25.23 -8.17
N GLN A 316 -9.57 26.22 -8.74
CA GLN A 316 -9.17 27.65 -8.72
C GLN A 316 -9.93 28.49 -7.67
N LYS A 317 -10.88 27.88 -6.95
CA LYS A 317 -11.58 28.50 -5.81
C LYS A 317 -11.01 27.96 -4.52
#